data_AF-A0AA92NQP5-F1
#
_entry.id   AF-A0AA92NQP5-F1
#
_cell.length_a   1.000
_cell.length_b   1.000
_cell.length_c   1.000
_cell.angle_alpha   90.00
_cell.angle_beta   90.00
_cell.angle_gamma   90.00
#
_symmetry.space_group_name_H-M   'P 1'
#
loop_
_entity.id
_entity.type
_entity.pdbx_description
1 polymer ?
#
loop_
_entity_poly.entity_id
_entity_poly.type
_entity_poly.pdbx_seq_one_letter_code
_entity_poly.pdbx_strand_id
1 'polypeptide(L)'
;METLSRIRTRKRAKRKRPWRWVKKWLLGTALTCTTLALLGIIFLFGTKNGVELREWAAGTLLTTQHDYWAPYTFLPDEKLKELKQQITHPTVINSEGIGTAGPPVPPKSNLVTVTLPEKPKELIEIEEIDISKGSYYFKGKIMYISDPSRVRLVVTNRKDRGDLLDEFVKKTGAIGIVNASGFADPDGYGKGARAYGVVIHDGKILQGYNPRSGETALGLTYDGKLITGSYSAEQLVKMGVRDAVSFRPQLIVNGKNMFEGKPAKSWGIQPRTAIGQKEDGTIVFAVIDGRQPGHSIGASMNDMAEVLAERGVVTAMAMDGGSSSMMLHNGEAITKTSSPYHRGRYLPNAWAVF
;
A
#
# COMPACT_ATOMS: atom_id res chain seq x y z
N MET A 1 -12.41 73.47 72.54
CA MET A 1 -11.09 72.84 72.32
C MET A 1 -11.36 71.36 72.10
N GLU A 2 -11.58 70.97 70.84
CA GLU A 2 -10.56 70.40 69.95
C GLU A 2 -10.11 69.01 70.43
N THR A 3 -10.71 67.94 69.88
CA THR A 3 -10.16 67.04 68.82
C THR A 3 -9.15 66.03 69.40
N LEU A 4 -9.17 64.72 69.12
CA LEU A 4 -9.22 64.04 67.83
C LEU A 4 -9.64 62.57 68.03
N SER A 5 -10.51 62.06 67.15
CA SER A 5 -10.78 60.62 67.05
C SER A 5 -9.58 59.90 66.43
N ARG A 6 -9.11 58.82 67.06
CA ARG A 6 -8.06 57.95 66.52
C ARG A 6 -8.67 57.00 65.48
N ILE A 7 -8.69 57.42 64.22
CA ILE A 7 -8.96 56.53 63.09
C ILE A 7 -7.73 55.63 62.89
N ARG A 8 -7.87 54.35 63.24
CA ARG A 8 -6.88 53.30 62.96
C ARG A 8 -6.92 53.00 61.46
N THR A 9 -6.03 53.61 60.68
CA THR A 9 -5.86 53.30 59.26
C THR A 9 -5.30 51.87 59.10
N ARG A 10 -6.17 50.91 58.80
CA ARG A 10 -5.77 49.59 58.29
C ARG A 10 -5.06 49.82 56.95
N LYS A 11 -3.72 49.71 56.93
CA LYS A 11 -2.95 49.62 55.68
C LYS A 11 -3.49 48.42 54.88
N ARG A 12 -4.29 48.70 53.85
CA ARG A 12 -4.75 47.69 52.89
C ARG A 12 -3.50 47.15 52.20
N ALA A 13 -3.05 45.96 52.57
CA ALA A 13 -1.92 45.31 51.93
C ALA A 13 -2.23 45.23 50.43
N LYS A 14 -1.46 45.96 49.59
CA LYS A 14 -1.58 45.88 48.14
C LYS A 14 -1.32 44.41 47.78
N ARG A 15 -2.39 43.68 47.43
CA ARG A 15 -2.34 42.33 46.88
C ARG A 15 -1.34 42.39 45.71
N LYS A 16 -0.11 41.92 45.91
CA LYS A 16 0.93 41.93 44.87
C LYS A 16 0.37 41.08 43.73
N ARG A 17 0.00 41.75 42.63
CA ARG A 17 -0.71 41.12 41.51
C ARG A 17 0.13 39.93 41.02
N PRO A 18 -0.43 38.71 40.93
CA PRO A 18 0.26 37.51 40.41
C PRO A 18 0.73 37.68 38.96
N TRP A 19 0.31 38.76 38.30
CA TRP A 19 0.67 39.19 36.96
C TRP A 19 2.17 39.19 36.65
N ARG A 20 3.05 39.50 37.62
CA ARG A 20 4.51 39.43 37.38
C ARG A 20 5.02 37.99 37.26
N TRP A 21 4.45 37.07 38.03
CA TRP A 21 4.75 35.64 37.95
C TRP A 21 4.18 35.04 36.67
N VAL A 22 2.93 35.37 36.33
CA VAL A 22 2.30 34.97 35.07
C VAL A 22 3.11 35.46 33.87
N LYS A 23 3.57 36.73 33.85
CA LYS A 23 4.44 37.26 32.79
C LYS A 23 5.77 36.52 32.67
N LYS A 24 6.43 36.20 33.79
CA LYS A 24 7.68 35.43 33.81
C LYS A 24 7.46 34.00 33.31
N TRP A 25 6.36 33.39 33.69
CA TRP A 25 5.98 32.05 33.23
C TRP A 25 5.68 32.04 31.74
N LEU A 26 4.85 32.96 31.24
CA LEU A 26 4.58 33.13 29.81
C LEU A 26 5.85 33.40 29.00
N LEU A 27 6.75 34.25 29.49
CA LEU A 27 8.03 34.52 28.83
C LEU A 27 8.93 33.28 28.82
N GLY A 28 8.99 32.55 29.94
CA GLY A 28 9.72 31.29 30.04
C GLY A 28 9.19 30.25 29.06
N THR A 29 7.86 30.05 29.03
CA THR A 29 7.20 29.14 28.08
C THR A 29 7.46 29.57 26.64
N ALA A 30 7.33 30.86 26.31
CA ALA A 30 7.59 31.36 24.96
C ALA A 30 9.05 31.12 24.55
N LEU A 31 10.01 31.39 25.44
CA LEU A 31 11.43 31.12 25.20
C LEU A 31 11.67 29.63 24.98
N THR A 32 11.14 28.76 25.83
CA THR A 32 11.26 27.30 25.68
C THR A 32 10.67 26.82 24.36
N CYS A 33 9.45 27.25 24.00
CA CYS A 33 8.86 26.91 22.70
C CYS A 33 9.70 27.40 21.53
N THR A 34 10.28 28.60 21.63
CA THR A 34 11.16 29.15 20.59
C THR A 34 12.45 28.34 20.46
N THR A 35 13.08 27.98 21.58
CA THR A 35 14.27 27.13 21.59
C THR A 35 13.98 25.75 21.01
N LEU A 36 12.87 25.11 21.40
CA LEU A 36 12.47 23.81 20.83
C LEU A 36 12.17 23.90 19.33
N ALA A 37 11.52 24.98 18.88
CA ALA A 37 11.29 25.20 17.46
C ALA A 37 12.60 25.38 16.68
N LEU A 38 13.55 26.15 17.21
CA LEU A 38 14.88 26.32 16.60
C LEU A 38 15.66 25.00 16.55
N LEU A 39 15.64 24.21 17.63
CA LEU A 39 16.24 22.88 17.65
C LEU A 39 15.59 21.95 16.62
N GLY A 40 14.26 22.00 16.49
CA GLY A 40 13.52 21.26 15.48
C GLY A 40 13.88 21.66 14.05
N ILE A 41 14.04 22.96 13.78
CA ILE A 41 14.50 23.47 12.49
C ILE A 41 15.94 22.99 12.22
N ILE A 42 16.85 23.12 13.18
CA ILE A 42 18.24 22.63 13.03
C ILE A 42 18.25 21.13 12.77
N PHE A 43 17.41 20.35 13.45
CA PHE A 43 17.28 18.92 13.19
C PHE A 43 16.79 18.66 11.76
N LEU A 44 15.65 19.23 11.37
CA LEU A 44 14.99 18.97 10.07
C LEU A 44 15.83 19.41 8.87
N PHE A 45 16.56 20.50 8.99
CA PHE A 45 17.28 21.14 7.87
C PHE A 45 18.80 21.00 7.95
N GLY A 46 19.36 20.82 9.15
CA GLY A 46 20.81 20.75 9.40
C GLY A 46 21.36 19.33 9.60
N THR A 47 20.52 18.29 9.66
CA THR A 47 20.98 16.90 9.87
C THR A 47 20.55 15.97 8.74
N LYS A 48 21.32 14.90 8.53
CA LYS A 48 20.98 13.84 7.57
C LYS A 48 19.61 13.21 7.91
N ASN A 49 19.39 12.84 9.17
CA ASN A 49 18.14 12.23 9.61
C ASN A 49 16.92 13.15 9.38
N GLY A 50 17.07 14.47 9.55
CA GLY A 50 16.03 15.45 9.23
C GLY A 50 15.69 15.51 7.75
N VAL A 51 16.71 15.47 6.88
CA VAL A 51 16.51 15.37 5.42
C VAL A 51 15.79 14.07 5.06
N GLU A 52 16.21 12.93 5.61
CA GLU A 52 15.58 11.65 5.34
C GLU A 52 14.12 11.61 5.79
N LEU A 53 13.79 12.18 6.96
CA LEU A 53 12.42 12.30 7.43
C LEU A 53 11.56 13.09 6.44
N ARG A 54 12.10 14.17 5.87
CA ARG A 54 11.42 14.98 4.85
C ARG A 54 11.26 14.21 3.54
N GLU A 55 12.24 13.39 3.14
CA GLU A 55 12.12 12.47 1.99
C GLU A 55 11.00 11.43 2.18
N TRP A 56 10.93 10.80 3.36
CA TRP A 56 9.85 9.86 3.69
C TRP A 56 8.47 10.54 3.72
N ALA A 57 8.38 11.74 4.27
CA ALA A 57 7.16 12.54 4.25
C ALA A 57 6.74 12.90 2.81
N ALA A 58 7.69 13.33 1.99
CA ALA A 58 7.44 13.69 0.59
C ALA A 58 6.98 12.49 -0.23
N GLY A 59 7.64 11.33 -0.13
CA GLY A 59 7.22 10.12 -0.82
C GLY A 59 5.83 9.62 -0.37
N THR A 60 5.51 9.78 0.91
CA THR A 60 4.16 9.49 1.42
C THR A 60 3.13 10.40 0.76
N LEU A 61 3.39 11.70 0.62
CA LEU A 61 2.47 12.64 -0.04
C LEU A 61 2.35 12.38 -1.54
N LEU A 62 3.47 12.15 -2.22
CA LEU A 62 3.56 11.93 -3.67
C LEU A 62 2.79 10.69 -4.16
N THR A 63 2.50 9.75 -3.28
CA THR A 63 1.71 8.54 -3.59
C THR A 63 0.22 8.66 -3.23
N THR A 64 -0.23 9.85 -2.82
CA THR A 64 -1.64 10.14 -2.54
C THR A 64 -2.27 11.01 -3.63
N GLN A 65 -3.59 11.19 -3.57
CA GLN A 65 -4.30 12.18 -4.38
C GLN A 65 -3.95 13.63 -4.03
N HIS A 66 -3.16 13.84 -2.97
CA HIS A 66 -2.78 15.13 -2.42
C HIS A 66 -1.29 15.41 -2.67
N ASP A 67 -0.75 14.94 -3.81
CA ASP A 67 0.68 15.05 -4.15
C ASP A 67 1.18 16.49 -4.23
N TYR A 68 0.30 17.44 -4.54
CA TYR A 68 0.55 18.89 -4.53
C TYR A 68 0.97 19.46 -3.17
N TRP A 69 0.84 18.69 -2.07
CA TRP A 69 1.40 19.06 -0.77
C TRP A 69 2.88 18.69 -0.59
N ALA A 70 3.45 17.84 -1.45
CA ALA A 70 4.85 17.42 -1.34
C ALA A 70 5.88 18.58 -1.30
N PRO A 71 5.70 19.70 -2.02
CA PRO A 71 6.59 20.87 -1.91
C PRO A 71 6.70 21.45 -0.49
N TYR A 72 5.68 21.28 0.35
CA TYR A 72 5.69 21.76 1.75
C TYR A 72 6.56 20.91 2.69
N THR A 73 7.21 19.87 2.17
CA THR A 73 8.31 19.18 2.86
C THR A 73 9.64 19.94 2.75
N PHE A 74 9.66 21.05 1.99
CA PHE A 74 10.83 21.91 1.79
C PHE A 74 12.05 21.16 1.24
N LEU A 75 11.81 20.06 0.51
CA LEU A 75 12.84 19.42 -0.30
C LEU A 75 13.07 20.25 -1.57
N PRO A 76 14.31 20.26 -2.11
CA PRO A 76 14.55 20.87 -3.41
C PRO A 76 13.69 20.23 -4.51
N ASP A 77 13.26 21.03 -5.48
CA ASP A 77 12.40 20.57 -6.59
C ASP A 77 13.01 19.38 -7.34
N GLU A 78 14.33 19.38 -7.56
CA GLU A 78 15.01 18.26 -8.21
C GLU A 78 14.89 16.96 -7.42
N LYS A 79 14.88 17.03 -6.08
CA LYS A 79 14.67 15.86 -5.24
C LYS A 79 13.23 15.36 -5.33
N LEU A 80 12.25 16.26 -5.35
CA LEU A 80 10.84 15.90 -5.54
C LEU A 80 10.60 15.25 -6.91
N LYS A 81 11.22 15.78 -7.97
CA LYS A 81 11.20 15.18 -9.31
C LYS A 81 11.83 13.79 -9.32
N GLU A 82 12.97 13.59 -8.68
CA GLU A 82 13.63 12.29 -8.55
C GLU A 82 12.70 11.27 -7.86
N LEU A 83 12.10 11.63 -6.72
CA LEU A 83 11.15 10.77 -6.01
C LEU A 83 9.93 10.44 -6.89
N LYS A 84 9.36 11.43 -7.59
CA LYS A 84 8.23 11.22 -8.50
C LYS A 84 8.61 10.35 -9.71
N GLN A 85 9.84 10.45 -10.20
CA GLN A 85 10.35 9.60 -11.27
C GLN A 85 10.48 8.14 -10.82
N GLN A 86 10.98 7.90 -9.60
CA GLN A 86 11.04 6.54 -9.03
C GLN A 86 9.66 5.90 -8.87
N ILE A 87 8.63 6.70 -8.54
CA ILE A 87 7.24 6.23 -8.44
C ILE A 87 6.67 5.93 -9.82
N THR A 88 6.87 6.85 -10.77
CA THR A 88 6.20 6.79 -12.08
C THR A 88 6.88 5.83 -13.05
N HIS A 89 8.19 5.67 -12.95
CA HIS A 89 9.01 4.83 -13.82
C HIS A 89 9.94 3.97 -12.97
N PRO A 90 9.41 3.05 -12.14
CA PRO A 90 10.25 2.14 -11.38
C PRO A 90 11.03 1.22 -12.31
N THR A 91 12.12 0.65 -11.81
CA THR A 91 12.84 -0.41 -12.55
C THR A 91 11.93 -1.61 -12.72
N VAL A 92 11.79 -2.07 -13.97
CA VAL A 92 10.97 -3.25 -14.31
C VAL A 92 11.87 -4.33 -14.90
N ILE A 93 11.69 -5.55 -14.42
CA ILE A 93 12.30 -6.77 -14.95
C ILE A 93 11.16 -7.68 -15.38
N ASN A 94 11.25 -8.23 -16.59
CA ASN A 94 10.31 -9.23 -17.05
C ASN A 94 10.58 -10.54 -16.30
N SER A 95 9.58 -11.04 -15.57
CA SER A 95 9.64 -12.38 -14.97
C SER A 95 9.87 -13.41 -16.06
N GLU A 96 10.59 -14.48 -15.75
CA GLU A 96 10.82 -15.54 -16.73
C GLU A 96 9.49 -16.22 -17.11
N GLY A 97 8.95 -15.84 -18.27
CA GLY A 97 7.89 -16.58 -18.96
C GLY A 97 8.50 -17.80 -19.65
N ILE A 98 7.73 -18.89 -19.68
CA ILE A 98 8.02 -20.14 -20.42
C ILE A 98 8.78 -19.82 -21.71
N GLY A 99 9.99 -20.36 -21.84
CA GLY A 99 10.76 -20.27 -23.08
C GLY A 99 9.91 -20.75 -24.25
N THR A 100 9.84 -19.95 -25.31
CA THR A 100 9.42 -20.30 -26.68
C THR A 100 8.81 -21.70 -26.85
N ALA A 101 7.56 -21.89 -26.43
CA ALA A 101 6.74 -23.02 -26.84
C ALA A 101 5.53 -22.41 -27.57
N GLY A 102 5.24 -22.96 -28.75
CA GLY A 102 4.22 -22.45 -29.68
C GLY A 102 2.79 -22.42 -29.11
N PRO A 103 1.79 -22.12 -29.96
CA PRO A 103 0.42 -21.92 -29.51
C PRO A 103 -0.12 -23.11 -28.68
N PRO A 104 -0.95 -22.85 -27.67
CA PRO A 104 -1.31 -23.83 -26.65
C PRO A 104 -2.03 -25.03 -27.25
N VAL A 105 -1.43 -26.21 -27.06
CA VAL A 105 -2.10 -27.51 -27.24
C VAL A 105 -2.69 -27.91 -25.89
N PRO A 106 -3.97 -28.35 -25.81
CA PRO A 106 -4.56 -28.80 -24.56
C PRO A 106 -3.76 -29.96 -23.93
N PRO A 107 -3.66 -30.02 -22.59
CA PRO A 107 -2.71 -30.90 -21.91
C PRO A 107 -3.02 -32.38 -22.16
N LYS A 108 -2.01 -33.14 -22.58
CA LYS A 108 -2.02 -34.61 -22.56
C LYS A 108 -1.77 -35.09 -21.14
N SER A 109 -2.68 -35.95 -20.67
CA SER A 109 -2.58 -36.69 -19.41
C SER A 109 -1.28 -37.52 -19.38
N ASN A 110 -0.31 -37.08 -18.59
CA ASN A 110 0.78 -37.92 -18.12
C ASN A 110 0.63 -38.03 -16.60
N LEU A 111 0.42 -39.25 -16.12
CA LEU A 111 0.35 -39.59 -14.71
C LEU A 111 1.73 -39.34 -14.09
N VAL A 112 1.86 -38.22 -13.38
CA VAL A 112 2.99 -37.99 -12.47
C VAL A 112 2.66 -38.69 -11.17
N THR A 113 3.55 -39.58 -10.71
CA THR A 113 3.44 -40.20 -9.38
C THR A 113 3.62 -39.11 -8.32
N VAL A 114 2.50 -38.64 -7.76
CA VAL A 114 2.49 -37.64 -6.68
C VAL A 114 2.77 -38.35 -5.37
N THR A 115 3.91 -38.07 -4.75
CA THR A 115 4.12 -38.36 -3.34
C THR A 115 3.15 -37.46 -2.55
N LEU A 116 2.10 -38.08 -1.99
CA LEU A 116 1.04 -37.35 -1.29
C LEU A 116 1.62 -36.71 0.00
N PRO A 117 1.39 -35.41 0.25
CA PRO A 117 1.74 -34.80 1.52
C PRO A 117 0.97 -35.47 2.66
N GLU A 118 1.61 -35.60 3.82
CA GLU A 118 1.10 -36.27 5.04
C GLU A 118 -0.25 -35.69 5.56
N LYS A 119 -0.65 -34.51 5.07
CA LYS A 119 -1.96 -33.88 5.29
C LYS A 119 -2.40 -33.12 4.04
N PRO A 120 -3.69 -33.14 3.65
CA PRO A 120 -4.19 -32.27 2.58
C PRO A 120 -3.97 -30.80 2.99
N LYS A 121 -3.28 -30.02 2.15
CA LYS A 121 -3.11 -28.58 2.36
C LYS A 121 -4.48 -27.93 2.22
N GLU A 122 -4.89 -27.12 3.19
CA GLU A 122 -6.15 -26.36 3.09
C GLU A 122 -6.08 -25.42 1.87
N LEU A 123 -7.23 -25.13 1.26
CA LEU A 123 -7.26 -24.25 0.08
C LEU A 123 -6.75 -22.85 0.43
N ILE A 124 -7.20 -22.33 1.57
CA ILE A 124 -6.83 -21.03 2.11
C ILE A 124 -6.22 -21.21 3.49
N GLU A 125 -5.03 -20.65 3.69
CA GLU A 125 -4.40 -20.46 5.01
C GLU A 125 -4.19 -18.97 5.24
N ILE A 126 -4.51 -18.48 6.45
CA ILE A 126 -4.37 -17.06 6.80
C ILE A 126 -3.35 -16.90 7.92
N GLU A 127 -2.35 -16.06 7.67
CA GLU A 127 -1.31 -15.67 8.62
C GLU A 127 -1.51 -14.21 9.07
N GLU A 128 -1.27 -13.93 10.34
CA GLU A 128 -1.23 -12.56 10.86
C GLU A 128 0.16 -11.94 10.71
N ILE A 129 0.21 -10.70 10.24
CA ILE A 129 1.41 -9.87 10.33
C ILE A 129 1.26 -9.01 11.57
N ASP A 130 2.24 -9.08 12.48
CA ASP A 130 2.39 -8.17 13.62
C ASP A 130 3.89 -7.93 13.85
N ILE A 131 4.44 -6.92 13.18
CA ILE A 131 5.89 -6.66 13.14
C ILE A 131 6.19 -5.34 13.83
N SER A 132 7.15 -5.36 14.76
CA SER A 132 7.68 -4.20 15.44
C SER A 132 9.14 -3.98 15.04
N LYS A 133 9.44 -2.85 14.40
CA LYS A 133 10.77 -2.43 13.96
C LYS A 133 11.25 -1.22 14.76
N GLY A 134 11.50 -1.45 16.05
CA GLY A 134 12.08 -0.45 16.96
C GLY A 134 11.17 0.77 17.17
N SER A 135 11.26 1.76 16.29
CA SER A 135 10.52 3.02 16.37
C SER A 135 9.12 2.98 15.73
N TYR A 136 8.76 1.90 15.03
CA TYR A 136 7.44 1.76 14.41
C TYR A 136 6.98 0.30 14.34
N TYR A 137 5.69 0.11 14.09
CA TYR A 137 5.05 -1.20 14.02
C TYR A 137 3.93 -1.21 12.97
N PHE A 138 3.70 -2.37 12.37
CA PHE A 138 2.62 -2.56 11.41
C PHE A 138 1.96 -3.93 11.56
N LYS A 139 0.69 -3.98 11.17
CA LYS A 139 -0.18 -5.14 11.28
C LYS A 139 -0.80 -5.45 9.93
N GLY A 140 -1.19 -6.69 9.70
CA GLY A 140 -1.77 -7.09 8.43
C GLY A 140 -2.14 -8.57 8.40
N LYS A 141 -2.44 -9.05 7.20
CA LYS A 141 -2.77 -10.45 6.94
C LYS A 141 -2.13 -10.92 5.64
N ILE A 142 -1.77 -12.19 5.61
CA ILE A 142 -1.40 -12.91 4.39
C ILE A 142 -2.38 -14.05 4.20
N MET A 143 -2.90 -14.20 2.99
CA MET A 143 -3.72 -15.32 2.57
C MET A 143 -2.91 -16.14 1.57
N TYR A 144 -2.63 -17.38 1.92
CA TYR A 144 -2.01 -18.36 1.04
C TYR A 144 -3.09 -19.19 0.36
N ILE A 145 -3.00 -19.32 -0.96
CA ILE A 145 -3.93 -20.07 -1.80
C ILE A 145 -3.17 -21.20 -2.47
N SER A 146 -3.43 -22.43 -2.04
CA SER A 146 -2.68 -23.60 -2.48
C SER A 146 -2.95 -24.02 -3.93
N ASP A 147 -4.12 -23.67 -4.48
CA ASP A 147 -4.50 -23.94 -5.87
C ASP A 147 -4.67 -22.62 -6.67
N PRO A 148 -3.73 -22.28 -7.57
CA PRO A 148 -3.80 -21.08 -8.41
C PRO A 148 -5.03 -21.02 -9.31
N SER A 149 -5.59 -22.18 -9.70
CA SER A 149 -6.75 -22.23 -10.60
C SER A 149 -8.02 -21.66 -9.96
N ARG A 150 -8.05 -21.58 -8.62
CA ARG A 150 -9.12 -20.99 -7.81
C ARG A 150 -9.04 -19.48 -7.72
N VAL A 151 -7.90 -18.89 -8.08
CA VAL A 151 -7.72 -17.43 -8.12
C VAL A 151 -8.20 -16.92 -9.47
N ARG A 152 -9.03 -15.87 -9.53
CA ARG A 152 -9.47 -15.20 -10.76
C ARG A 152 -9.60 -13.70 -10.55
N LEU A 153 -9.45 -12.93 -11.63
CA LEU A 153 -9.79 -11.50 -11.59
C LEU A 153 -11.31 -11.35 -11.71
N VAL A 154 -11.89 -10.49 -10.87
CA VAL A 154 -13.28 -10.03 -11.02
C VAL A 154 -13.25 -8.57 -11.42
N VAL A 155 -14.10 -8.19 -12.38
CA VAL A 155 -14.13 -6.85 -12.96
C VAL A 155 -15.55 -6.29 -12.81
N THR A 156 -15.66 -5.01 -12.48
CA THR A 156 -16.96 -4.35 -12.38
C THR A 156 -17.63 -4.28 -13.76
N ASN A 157 -18.94 -4.45 -13.78
CA ASN A 157 -19.78 -4.25 -14.97
C ASN A 157 -20.54 -2.91 -14.93
N ARG A 158 -20.35 -2.12 -13.88
CA ARG A 158 -20.98 -0.81 -13.69
C ARG A 158 -20.21 0.25 -14.48
N LYS A 159 -20.95 1.25 -14.99
CA LYS A 159 -20.38 2.36 -15.77
C LYS A 159 -20.22 3.65 -14.96
N ASP A 160 -21.02 3.80 -13.92
CA ASP A 160 -21.10 4.97 -13.05
C ASP A 160 -20.05 4.96 -11.93
N ARG A 161 -19.72 3.76 -11.43
CA ARG A 161 -18.73 3.52 -10.38
C ARG A 161 -18.21 2.08 -10.44
N GLY A 162 -17.19 1.78 -9.64
CA GLY A 162 -16.77 0.41 -9.36
C GLY A 162 -17.66 -0.31 -8.35
N ASP A 163 -17.24 -1.51 -7.96
CA ASP A 163 -17.87 -2.28 -6.90
C ASP A 163 -17.00 -2.26 -5.63
N LEU A 164 -17.65 -2.41 -4.48
CA LEU A 164 -16.96 -2.71 -3.22
C LEU A 164 -16.53 -4.18 -3.20
N LEU A 165 -15.55 -4.54 -2.35
CA LEU A 165 -15.13 -5.95 -2.23
C LEU A 165 -16.28 -6.87 -1.77
N ASP A 166 -17.13 -6.40 -0.86
CA ASP A 166 -18.29 -7.16 -0.40
C ASP A 166 -19.37 -7.30 -1.50
N GLU A 167 -19.49 -6.31 -2.40
CA GLU A 167 -20.35 -6.38 -3.57
C GLU A 167 -19.82 -7.39 -4.60
N PHE A 168 -18.50 -7.44 -4.82
CA PHE A 168 -17.89 -8.49 -5.64
C PHE A 168 -18.17 -9.88 -5.06
N VAL A 169 -17.93 -10.08 -3.75
CA VAL A 169 -18.20 -11.37 -3.07
C VAL A 169 -19.66 -11.79 -3.24
N LYS A 170 -20.62 -10.88 -3.03
CA LYS A 170 -22.05 -11.18 -3.20
C LYS A 170 -22.42 -11.57 -4.63
N LYS A 171 -21.77 -10.95 -5.64
CA LYS A 171 -22.04 -11.25 -7.06
C LYS A 171 -21.44 -12.57 -7.51
N THR A 172 -20.27 -12.93 -6.98
CA THR A 172 -19.45 -14.01 -7.54
C THR A 172 -19.45 -15.26 -6.67
N GLY A 173 -19.71 -15.14 -5.36
CA GLY A 173 -19.57 -16.24 -4.40
C GLY A 173 -18.13 -16.51 -3.99
N ALA A 174 -17.22 -15.55 -4.19
CA ALA A 174 -15.82 -15.69 -3.78
C ALA A 174 -15.67 -15.88 -2.26
N ILE A 175 -14.82 -16.82 -1.85
CA ILE A 175 -14.51 -17.12 -0.44
C ILE A 175 -13.34 -16.28 0.09
N GLY A 176 -12.49 -15.75 -0.79
CA GLY A 176 -11.43 -14.80 -0.45
C GLY A 176 -11.33 -13.71 -1.52
N ILE A 177 -11.04 -12.46 -1.14
CA ILE A 177 -10.90 -11.37 -2.12
C ILE A 177 -9.97 -10.27 -1.60
N VAL A 178 -9.19 -9.68 -2.51
CA VAL A 178 -8.32 -8.54 -2.25
C VAL A 178 -8.37 -7.53 -3.41
N ASN A 179 -8.14 -6.25 -3.14
CA ASN A 179 -8.09 -5.23 -4.17
C ASN A 179 -6.94 -5.48 -5.17
N ALA A 180 -7.10 -4.97 -6.40
CA ALA A 180 -6.17 -5.22 -7.51
C ALA A 180 -5.60 -3.91 -8.10
N SER A 181 -6.02 -3.50 -9.30
CA SER A 181 -5.38 -2.40 -10.02
C SER A 181 -5.63 -1.03 -9.38
N GLY A 182 -4.76 -0.07 -9.73
CA GLY A 182 -5.10 1.35 -9.59
C GLY A 182 -6.26 1.74 -10.52
N PHE A 183 -6.82 2.93 -10.35
CA PHE A 183 -7.95 3.40 -11.15
C PHE A 183 -7.94 4.90 -11.39
N ALA A 184 -8.51 5.31 -12.51
CA ALA A 184 -8.62 6.71 -12.89
C ALA A 184 -9.65 7.44 -12.01
N ASP A 185 -9.23 8.56 -11.42
CA ASP A 185 -10.07 9.38 -10.55
C ASP A 185 -9.93 10.87 -10.87
N PRO A 186 -10.36 11.31 -12.07
CA PRO A 186 -10.19 12.69 -12.51
C PRO A 186 -10.94 13.70 -11.63
N ASP A 187 -12.04 13.26 -11.02
CA ASP A 187 -12.89 14.12 -10.18
C ASP A 187 -12.51 14.05 -8.69
N GLY A 188 -11.58 13.16 -8.29
CA GLY A 188 -11.17 12.96 -6.89
C GLY A 188 -12.21 12.29 -5.97
N TYR A 189 -13.33 11.81 -6.52
CA TYR A 189 -14.41 11.18 -5.74
C TYR A 189 -14.22 9.67 -5.51
N GLY A 190 -13.17 9.07 -6.06
CA GLY A 190 -12.88 7.66 -5.88
C GLY A 190 -13.91 6.75 -6.54
N LYS A 191 -14.43 7.12 -7.72
CA LYS A 191 -15.51 6.37 -8.38
C LYS A 191 -15.13 4.93 -8.71
N GLY A 192 -13.85 4.65 -8.98
CA GLY A 192 -13.38 3.28 -9.25
C GLY A 192 -13.97 2.65 -10.51
N ALA A 193 -14.51 3.44 -11.44
CA ALA A 193 -15.21 2.92 -12.63
C ALA A 193 -14.25 2.39 -13.71
N ARG A 194 -13.02 2.91 -13.77
CA ARG A 194 -12.06 2.58 -14.82
C ARG A 194 -10.67 2.32 -14.24
N ALA A 195 -10.16 1.11 -14.48
CA ALA A 195 -8.80 0.73 -14.10
C ALA A 195 -7.72 1.56 -14.81
N TYR A 196 -6.55 1.67 -14.20
CA TYR A 196 -5.33 2.10 -14.87
C TYR A 196 -4.61 0.90 -15.51
N GLY A 197 -3.93 1.17 -16.63
CA GLY A 197 -3.13 0.18 -17.38
C GLY A 197 -3.95 -0.97 -17.97
N VAL A 198 -3.37 -2.17 -18.02
CA VAL A 198 -4.00 -3.32 -18.68
C VAL A 198 -5.14 -3.90 -17.85
N VAL A 199 -6.18 -4.38 -18.52
CA VAL A 199 -7.16 -5.31 -17.95
C VAL A 199 -7.39 -6.44 -18.93
N ILE A 200 -7.02 -7.65 -18.54
CA ILE A 200 -7.35 -8.89 -19.24
C ILE A 200 -8.23 -9.72 -18.31
N HIS A 201 -9.31 -10.27 -18.84
CA HIS A 201 -10.18 -11.17 -18.11
C HIS A 201 -10.57 -12.35 -19.00
N ASP A 202 -10.29 -13.56 -18.52
CA ASP A 202 -10.51 -14.81 -19.27
C ASP A 202 -9.92 -14.78 -20.70
N GLY A 203 -8.67 -14.35 -20.81
CA GLY A 203 -7.92 -14.24 -22.07
C GLY A 203 -8.39 -13.12 -22.99
N LYS A 204 -9.44 -12.37 -22.62
CA LYS A 204 -9.96 -11.24 -23.40
C LYS A 204 -9.37 -9.93 -22.91
N ILE A 205 -8.84 -9.14 -23.84
CA ILE A 205 -8.33 -7.79 -23.55
C ILE A 205 -9.53 -6.86 -23.40
N LEU A 206 -9.82 -6.43 -22.17
CA LEU A 206 -10.86 -5.44 -21.88
C LEU A 206 -10.30 -4.02 -21.94
N GLN A 207 -9.03 -3.84 -21.56
CA GLN A 207 -8.33 -2.56 -21.65
C GLN A 207 -6.85 -2.80 -22.00
N GLY A 208 -6.39 -2.16 -23.07
CA GLY A 208 -4.98 -2.10 -23.43
C GLY A 208 -4.26 -0.93 -22.76
N TYR A 209 -2.93 -0.91 -22.84
CA TYR A 209 -2.11 0.18 -22.33
C TYR A 209 -0.77 0.25 -23.08
N ASN A 210 -0.01 1.32 -22.83
CA ASN A 210 1.36 1.43 -23.31
C ASN A 210 2.34 0.95 -22.22
N PRO A 211 3.06 -0.17 -22.39
CA PRO A 211 4.02 -0.67 -21.40
C PRO A 211 5.19 0.28 -21.11
N ARG A 212 5.42 1.28 -21.97
CA ARG A 212 6.43 2.34 -21.78
C ARG A 212 5.95 3.52 -20.93
N SER A 213 4.68 3.53 -20.51
CA SER A 213 4.11 4.59 -19.67
C SER A 213 4.51 4.51 -18.19
N GLY A 214 5.29 3.48 -17.81
CA GLY A 214 5.73 3.25 -16.43
C GLY A 214 4.84 2.31 -15.62
N GLU A 215 3.67 1.93 -16.16
CA GLU A 215 2.82 0.88 -15.58
C GLU A 215 3.41 -0.52 -15.85
N THR A 216 3.31 -1.41 -14.86
CA THR A 216 3.79 -2.80 -14.95
C THR A 216 2.62 -3.76 -14.95
N ALA A 217 2.63 -4.76 -15.82
CA ALA A 217 1.61 -5.80 -15.84
C ALA A 217 1.89 -6.84 -14.75
N LEU A 218 0.82 -7.38 -14.16
CA LEU A 218 0.79 -8.64 -13.43
C LEU A 218 -0.35 -9.47 -14.01
N GLY A 219 -0.03 -10.67 -14.46
CA GLY A 219 -0.99 -11.61 -15.03
C GLY A 219 -0.88 -12.99 -14.42
N LEU A 220 -2.02 -13.68 -14.34
CA LEU A 220 -2.11 -15.09 -13.99
C LEU A 220 -2.47 -15.87 -15.24
N THR A 221 -1.65 -16.86 -15.59
CA THR A 221 -1.85 -17.71 -16.76
C THR A 221 -2.86 -18.84 -16.50
N TYR A 222 -3.29 -19.50 -17.58
CA TYR A 222 -4.17 -20.67 -17.47
C TYR A 222 -3.52 -21.85 -16.73
N ASP A 223 -2.19 -21.99 -16.78
CA ASP A 223 -1.41 -22.97 -16.01
C ASP A 223 -1.07 -22.52 -14.58
N GLY A 224 -1.61 -21.37 -14.14
CA GLY A 224 -1.48 -20.91 -12.77
C GLY A 224 -0.16 -20.21 -12.45
N LYS A 225 0.61 -19.79 -13.46
CA LYS A 225 1.86 -19.04 -13.30
C LYS A 225 1.59 -17.54 -13.22
N LEU A 226 2.22 -16.88 -12.25
CA LEU A 226 2.19 -15.44 -12.10
C LEU A 226 3.31 -14.80 -12.94
N ILE A 227 2.93 -13.94 -13.88
CA ILE A 227 3.83 -13.24 -14.79
C ILE A 227 3.79 -11.75 -14.48
N THR A 228 4.94 -11.09 -14.40
CA THR A 228 5.03 -9.65 -14.19
C THR A 228 6.10 -9.01 -15.07
N GLY A 229 5.85 -7.81 -15.58
CA GLY A 229 6.81 -7.09 -16.39
C GLY A 229 6.21 -6.03 -17.31
N SER A 230 7.04 -5.54 -18.22
CA SER A 230 6.65 -4.61 -19.28
C SER A 230 6.24 -5.41 -20.51
N TYR A 231 4.95 -5.71 -20.62
CA TYR A 231 4.35 -6.48 -21.70
C TYR A 231 3.12 -5.77 -22.26
N SER A 232 2.91 -5.80 -23.57
CA SER A 232 1.62 -5.39 -24.15
C SER A 232 0.53 -6.40 -23.80
N ALA A 233 -0.73 -5.97 -23.90
CA ALA A 233 -1.87 -6.86 -23.68
C ALA A 233 -1.84 -8.09 -24.61
N GLU A 234 -1.45 -7.88 -25.87
CA GLU A 234 -1.34 -8.93 -26.88
C GLU A 234 -0.20 -9.91 -26.57
N GLN A 235 0.92 -9.42 -26.03
CA GLN A 235 2.01 -10.28 -25.57
C GLN A 235 1.56 -11.17 -24.41
N LEU A 236 0.86 -10.59 -23.43
CA LEU A 236 0.33 -11.34 -22.29
C LEU A 236 -0.63 -12.44 -22.75
N VAL A 237 -1.59 -12.13 -23.62
CA VAL A 237 -2.52 -13.13 -24.18
C VAL A 237 -1.76 -14.24 -24.93
N LYS A 238 -0.75 -13.89 -25.74
CA LYS A 238 0.10 -14.87 -26.43
C LYS A 238 0.89 -15.76 -25.47
N MET A 239 1.24 -15.25 -24.30
CA MET A 239 1.92 -15.99 -23.22
C MET A 239 0.95 -16.83 -22.38
N GLY A 240 -0.33 -16.93 -22.77
CA GLY A 240 -1.33 -17.73 -22.06
C GLY A 240 -1.87 -17.06 -20.79
N VAL A 241 -1.71 -15.74 -20.65
CA VAL A 241 -2.27 -14.98 -19.53
C VAL A 241 -3.79 -14.96 -19.63
N ARG A 242 -4.45 -15.49 -18.60
CA ARG A 242 -5.91 -15.54 -18.47
C ARG A 242 -6.44 -14.23 -17.89
N ASP A 243 -5.87 -13.78 -16.78
CA ASP A 243 -6.29 -12.56 -16.11
C ASP A 243 -5.09 -11.64 -15.90
N ALA A 244 -5.25 -10.34 -16.10
CA ALA A 244 -4.17 -9.38 -15.86
C ALA A 244 -4.67 -8.02 -15.43
N VAL A 245 -3.86 -7.36 -14.61
CA VAL A 245 -4.01 -5.96 -14.22
C VAL A 245 -2.66 -5.24 -14.31
N SER A 246 -2.70 -3.91 -14.27
CA SER A 246 -1.50 -3.11 -14.07
C SER A 246 -1.46 -2.43 -12.71
N PHE A 247 -0.25 -2.38 -12.15
CA PHE A 247 0.11 -1.46 -11.09
C PHE A 247 1.64 -1.33 -11.01
N ARG A 248 2.15 -0.83 -9.89
CA ARG A 248 3.57 -0.61 -9.65
C ARG A 248 3.87 -0.50 -8.15
N PRO A 249 5.09 -0.83 -7.71
CA PRO A 249 6.20 -1.45 -8.44
C PRO A 249 6.20 -2.99 -8.29
N GLN A 250 7.13 -3.65 -8.98
CA GLN A 250 7.51 -5.03 -8.68
C GLN A 250 8.23 -5.10 -7.32
N LEU A 251 7.90 -6.11 -6.52
CA LEU A 251 8.49 -6.33 -5.20
C LEU A 251 9.53 -7.44 -5.25
N ILE A 252 9.19 -8.56 -5.92
CA ILE A 252 10.06 -9.71 -6.09
C ILE A 252 9.93 -10.20 -7.53
N VAL A 253 11.06 -10.46 -8.19
CA VAL A 253 11.09 -11.04 -9.55
C VAL A 253 12.11 -12.16 -9.59
N ASN A 254 11.69 -13.37 -9.96
CA ASN A 254 12.54 -14.56 -10.04
C ASN A 254 13.36 -14.77 -8.74
N GLY A 255 12.71 -14.66 -7.57
CA GLY A 255 13.33 -14.80 -6.26
C GLY A 255 14.13 -13.59 -5.77
N LYS A 256 14.36 -12.59 -6.62
CA LYS A 256 15.13 -11.38 -6.28
C LYS A 256 14.24 -10.29 -5.69
N ASN A 257 14.58 -9.84 -4.49
CA ASN A 257 13.95 -8.66 -3.88
C ASN A 257 14.39 -7.37 -4.60
N MET A 258 13.43 -6.65 -5.16
CA MET A 258 13.69 -5.43 -5.96
C MET A 258 14.08 -4.22 -5.12
N PHE A 259 13.87 -4.29 -3.80
CA PHE A 259 14.15 -3.24 -2.82
C PHE A 259 15.33 -3.56 -1.89
N GLU A 260 16.04 -4.67 -2.12
CA GLU A 260 17.24 -5.02 -1.36
C GLU A 260 18.31 -3.93 -1.50
N GLY A 261 18.81 -3.44 -0.35
CA GLY A 261 19.83 -2.36 -0.29
C GLY A 261 19.35 -0.99 -0.81
N LYS A 262 18.06 -0.80 -1.10
CA LYS A 262 17.51 0.44 -1.67
C LYS A 262 16.32 0.95 -0.86
N PRO A 263 16.46 2.06 -0.11
CA PRO A 263 15.34 2.64 0.62
C PRO A 263 14.21 3.12 -0.30
N ALA A 264 13.01 2.59 -0.11
CA ALA A 264 11.79 2.92 -0.87
C ALA A 264 11.15 4.25 -0.41
N LYS A 265 11.97 5.26 -0.12
CA LYS A 265 11.52 6.55 0.43
C LYS A 265 10.45 7.20 -0.43
N SER A 266 10.61 7.12 -1.75
CA SER A 266 9.66 7.62 -2.76
C SER A 266 8.26 7.03 -2.62
N TRP A 267 8.11 5.82 -2.09
CA TRP A 267 6.81 5.19 -1.90
C TRP A 267 6.17 5.50 -0.54
N GLY A 268 6.94 6.04 0.41
CA GLY A 268 6.47 6.39 1.76
C GLY A 268 6.08 5.19 2.63
N ILE A 269 5.41 5.49 3.75
CA ILE A 269 4.85 4.49 4.67
C ILE A 269 3.32 4.62 4.64
N GLN A 270 2.61 3.54 4.31
CA GLN A 270 1.16 3.55 4.14
C GLN A 270 0.60 2.11 4.11
N PRO A 271 -0.74 1.93 4.12
CA PRO A 271 -1.33 0.63 3.83
C PRO A 271 -0.87 0.10 2.47
N ARG A 272 -0.58 -1.20 2.41
CA ARG A 272 -0.06 -1.88 1.22
C ARG A 272 -0.92 -3.09 0.88
N THR A 273 -1.04 -3.36 -0.41
CA THR A 273 -1.54 -4.62 -0.93
C THR A 273 -0.51 -5.18 -1.89
N ALA A 274 -0.31 -6.50 -1.91
CA ALA A 274 0.48 -7.19 -2.91
C ALA A 274 -0.13 -8.53 -3.28
N ILE A 275 0.17 -8.96 -4.49
CA ILE A 275 -0.07 -10.33 -4.98
C ILE A 275 1.30 -10.93 -5.25
N GLY A 276 1.50 -12.18 -4.87
CA GLY A 276 2.70 -12.94 -5.20
C GLY A 276 2.44 -14.41 -5.41
N GLN A 277 3.51 -15.13 -5.74
CA GLN A 277 3.53 -16.56 -5.96
C GLN A 277 4.83 -17.17 -5.42
N LYS A 278 4.71 -18.32 -4.75
CA LYS A 278 5.83 -19.17 -4.31
C LYS A 278 6.24 -20.17 -5.40
N GLU A 279 7.40 -20.80 -5.27
CA GLU A 279 7.90 -21.79 -6.24
C GLU A 279 6.98 -23.01 -6.40
N ASP A 280 6.27 -23.40 -5.32
CA ASP A 280 5.31 -24.50 -5.34
C ASP A 280 3.98 -24.16 -6.03
N GLY A 281 3.87 -22.95 -6.59
CA GLY A 281 2.68 -22.43 -7.25
C GLY A 281 1.74 -21.66 -6.33
N THR A 282 1.85 -21.79 -4.99
CA THR A 282 0.95 -21.13 -4.02
C THR A 282 0.85 -19.64 -4.30
N ILE A 283 -0.37 -19.15 -4.55
CA ILE A 283 -0.65 -17.71 -4.70
C ILE A 283 -0.74 -17.08 -3.32
N VAL A 284 -0.24 -15.86 -3.20
CA VAL A 284 -0.17 -15.12 -1.94
C VAL A 284 -0.86 -13.78 -2.12
N PHE A 285 -1.88 -13.51 -1.32
CA PHE A 285 -2.42 -12.16 -1.15
C PHE A 285 -1.88 -11.60 0.15
N ALA A 286 -1.33 -10.40 0.15
CA ALA A 286 -0.84 -9.75 1.35
C ALA A 286 -1.43 -8.35 1.48
N VAL A 287 -1.95 -8.02 2.66
CA VAL A 287 -2.42 -6.68 3.00
C VAL A 287 -1.80 -6.26 4.33
N ILE A 288 -1.19 -5.08 4.33
CA ILE A 288 -0.71 -4.41 5.53
C ILE A 288 -1.64 -3.22 5.80
N ASP A 289 -2.22 -3.18 6.99
CA ASP A 289 -3.03 -2.08 7.48
C ASP A 289 -2.15 -0.82 7.66
N GLY A 290 -2.74 0.36 7.80
CA GLY A 290 -1.94 1.56 8.00
C GLY A 290 -2.77 2.83 8.16
N ARG A 291 -2.09 3.95 8.45
CA ARG A 291 -2.74 5.25 8.75
C ARG A 291 -3.75 5.16 9.91
N GLN A 292 -3.52 4.25 10.85
CA GLN A 292 -4.42 3.99 11.98
C GLN A 292 -3.65 4.14 13.28
N PRO A 293 -3.70 5.33 13.92
CA PRO A 293 -3.03 5.57 15.19
C PRO A 293 -3.38 4.49 16.23
N GLY A 294 -2.37 3.96 16.90
CA GLY A 294 -2.55 2.90 17.91
C GLY A 294 -2.68 1.48 17.34
N HIS A 295 -2.94 1.29 16.03
CA HIS A 295 -3.11 -0.05 15.43
C HIS A 295 -2.02 -0.41 14.43
N SER A 296 -1.82 0.44 13.41
CA SER A 296 -0.79 0.21 12.40
C SER A 296 -0.46 1.50 11.68
N ILE A 297 0.84 1.80 11.55
CA ILE A 297 1.27 2.98 10.81
C ILE A 297 1.29 2.74 9.29
N GLY A 298 1.40 1.49 8.84
CA GLY A 298 1.66 1.12 7.45
C GLY A 298 3.06 0.55 7.24
N ALA A 299 3.34 0.17 6.00
CA ALA A 299 4.62 -0.38 5.59
C ALA A 299 5.24 0.39 4.42
N SER A 300 6.56 0.40 4.37
CA SER A 300 7.30 0.77 3.14
C SER A 300 7.24 -0.35 2.11
N MET A 301 7.67 -0.10 0.87
CA MET A 301 7.82 -1.19 -0.11
C MET A 301 8.96 -2.14 0.26
N ASN A 302 9.99 -1.67 1.00
CA ASN A 302 11.01 -2.56 1.56
C ASN A 302 10.38 -3.57 2.52
N ASP A 303 9.56 -3.09 3.46
CA ASP A 303 8.93 -3.96 4.45
C ASP A 303 8.03 -5.00 3.78
N MET A 304 7.23 -4.59 2.79
CA MET A 304 6.37 -5.52 2.05
C MET A 304 7.18 -6.55 1.25
N ALA A 305 8.26 -6.14 0.59
CA ALA A 305 9.11 -7.06 -0.16
C ALA A 305 9.88 -8.02 0.75
N GLU A 306 10.37 -7.55 1.89
CA GLU A 306 11.04 -8.37 2.91
C GLU A 306 10.09 -9.40 3.52
N VAL A 307 8.89 -8.99 3.94
CA VAL A 307 7.85 -9.90 4.46
C VAL A 307 7.55 -11.03 3.47
N LEU A 308 7.38 -10.70 2.19
CA LEU A 308 7.10 -11.70 1.15
C LEU A 308 8.30 -12.60 0.86
N ALA A 309 9.52 -12.04 0.83
CA ALA A 309 10.74 -12.79 0.58
C ALA A 309 11.03 -13.80 1.69
N GLU A 310 10.87 -13.41 2.95
CA GLU A 310 11.00 -14.29 4.12
C GLU A 310 10.03 -15.48 4.08
N ARG A 311 8.90 -15.34 3.39
CA ARG A 311 7.86 -16.38 3.22
C ARG A 311 8.05 -17.21 1.95
N GLY A 312 9.16 -17.03 1.25
CA GLY A 312 9.53 -17.80 0.05
C GLY A 312 8.72 -17.43 -1.19
N VAL A 313 8.20 -16.21 -1.27
CA VAL A 313 7.56 -15.69 -2.48
C VAL A 313 8.64 -15.34 -3.49
N VAL A 314 8.50 -15.83 -4.73
CA VAL A 314 9.51 -15.66 -5.79
C VAL A 314 9.09 -14.71 -6.90
N THR A 315 7.80 -14.43 -7.03
CA THR A 315 7.28 -13.39 -7.91
C THR A 315 6.24 -12.60 -7.15
N ALA A 316 6.36 -11.28 -7.07
CA ALA A 316 5.39 -10.42 -6.38
C ALA A 316 5.36 -9.01 -6.95
N MET A 317 4.16 -8.43 -6.99
CA MET A 317 3.95 -7.04 -7.37
C MET A 317 3.00 -6.36 -6.38
N ALA A 318 3.27 -5.09 -6.09
CA ALA A 318 2.32 -4.27 -5.34
C ALA A 318 1.05 -4.07 -6.15
N MET A 319 -0.08 -3.99 -5.46
CA MET A 319 -1.40 -3.61 -5.96
C MET A 319 -1.76 -2.22 -5.41
N ASP A 320 -2.95 -1.71 -5.77
CA ASP A 320 -3.40 -0.41 -5.27
C ASP A 320 -3.38 -0.35 -3.73
N GLY A 321 -2.92 0.77 -3.19
CA GLY A 321 -2.59 0.91 -1.77
C GLY A 321 -3.56 1.80 -1.00
N GLY A 322 -3.14 2.24 0.18
CA GLY A 322 -3.84 3.28 0.94
C GLY A 322 -5.26 2.86 1.33
N SER A 323 -6.26 3.67 0.97
CA SER A 323 -7.67 3.37 1.29
C SER A 323 -8.24 2.22 0.46
N SER A 324 -7.56 1.80 -0.61
CA SER A 324 -7.94 0.63 -1.42
C SER A 324 -7.53 -0.69 -0.77
N SER A 325 -6.54 -0.67 0.12
CA SER A 325 -6.03 -1.87 0.80
C SER A 325 -7.07 -2.47 1.74
N MET A 326 -7.58 -3.64 1.35
CA MET A 326 -8.58 -4.39 2.11
C MET A 326 -8.63 -5.84 1.61
N MET A 327 -8.81 -6.78 2.54
CA MET A 327 -8.99 -8.20 2.27
C MET A 327 -10.23 -8.72 3.00
N LEU A 328 -11.05 -9.51 2.30
CA LEU A 328 -12.17 -10.23 2.90
C LEU A 328 -11.96 -11.73 2.78
N HIS A 329 -12.47 -12.46 3.76
CA HIS A 329 -12.55 -13.92 3.76
C HIS A 329 -13.94 -14.34 4.26
N ASN A 330 -14.61 -15.25 3.56
CA ASN A 330 -15.97 -15.71 3.84
C ASN A 330 -16.98 -14.56 4.01
N GLY A 331 -16.84 -13.50 3.20
CA GLY A 331 -17.71 -12.33 3.22
C GLY A 331 -17.42 -11.30 4.32
N GLU A 332 -16.46 -11.56 5.20
CA GLU A 332 -16.08 -10.67 6.29
C GLU A 332 -14.72 -10.02 6.06
N ALA A 333 -14.57 -8.76 6.47
CA ALA A 333 -13.30 -8.05 6.40
C ALA A 333 -12.35 -8.60 7.48
N ILE A 334 -11.19 -9.11 7.07
CA ILE A 334 -10.16 -9.65 7.98
C ILE A 334 -9.00 -8.68 8.22
N THR A 335 -8.98 -7.57 7.48
CA THR A 335 -8.02 -6.46 7.59
C THR A 335 -8.75 -5.16 7.87
N LYS A 336 -8.05 -4.15 8.39
CA LYS A 336 -8.64 -2.85 8.70
C LYS A 336 -8.30 -1.83 7.62
N THR A 337 -9.30 -1.40 6.86
CA THR A 337 -9.12 -0.37 5.82
C THR A 337 -8.81 1.01 6.41
N SER A 338 -7.99 1.81 5.70
CA SER A 338 -7.80 3.24 6.00
C SER A 338 -8.87 4.14 5.36
N SER A 339 -9.82 3.56 4.63
CA SER A 339 -10.98 4.27 4.10
C SER A 339 -11.82 4.86 5.25
N PRO A 340 -12.37 6.08 5.12
CA PRO A 340 -13.34 6.61 6.08
C PRO A 340 -14.64 5.78 6.10
N TYR A 341 -14.88 4.96 5.07
CA TYR A 341 -16.01 4.05 4.99
C TYR A 341 -15.58 2.63 5.37
N HIS A 342 -16.24 2.04 6.37
CA HIS A 342 -15.91 0.71 6.90
C HIS A 342 -15.96 -0.42 5.85
N ARG A 343 -16.77 -0.27 4.79
CA ARG A 343 -16.90 -1.23 3.68
C ARG A 343 -15.79 -1.10 2.63
N GLY A 344 -14.82 -0.20 2.82
CA GLY A 344 -13.78 0.09 1.84
C GLY A 344 -14.18 1.19 0.85
N ARG A 345 -13.71 1.10 -0.39
CA ARG A 345 -14.00 2.07 -1.47
C ARG A 345 -14.31 1.34 -2.77
N TYR A 346 -14.90 2.05 -3.74
CA TYR A 346 -15.21 1.48 -5.06
C TYR A 346 -13.94 1.18 -5.85
N LEU A 347 -13.89 -0.02 -6.43
CA LEU A 347 -12.76 -0.53 -7.18
C LEU A 347 -13.22 -1.08 -8.54
N PRO A 348 -12.41 -0.93 -9.60
CA PRO A 348 -12.76 -1.42 -10.93
C PRO A 348 -12.64 -2.93 -11.02
N ASN A 349 -11.76 -3.52 -10.22
CA ASN A 349 -11.46 -4.95 -10.22
C ASN A 349 -10.83 -5.39 -8.89
N ALA A 350 -10.83 -6.69 -8.66
CA ALA A 350 -10.26 -7.34 -7.49
C ALA A 350 -9.79 -8.76 -7.84
N TRP A 351 -8.80 -9.28 -7.09
CA TRP A 351 -8.40 -10.68 -7.16
C TRP A 351 -9.24 -11.49 -6.18
N ALA A 352 -9.91 -12.52 -6.67
CA ALA A 352 -10.85 -13.33 -5.93
C ALA A 352 -10.45 -14.81 -5.93
N VAL A 353 -10.77 -15.51 -4.84
CA VAL A 353 -10.58 -16.95 -4.64
C VAL A 353 -11.95 -17.59 -4.56
N PHE A 354 -12.17 -18.66 -5.29
CA PHE A 354 -13.44 -19.39 -5.34
C PHE A 354 -13.37 -20.72 -4.61
#